data_AF-A0A954RPM0-F1
#
_entry.id   AF-A0A954RPM0-F1
#
_cell.length_a   1.000
_cell.length_b   1.000
_cell.length_c   1.000
_cell.angle_alpha   90.00
_cell.angle_beta   90.00
_cell.angle_gamma   90.00
#
_symmetry.space_group_name_H-M   'P 1'
#
loop_
_entity.id
_entity.type
_entity.pdbx_description
1 polymer ?
#
loop_
_entity_poly.entity_id
_entity_poly.type
_entity_poly.pdbx_seq_one_letter_code
_entity_poly.pdbx_strand_id
1 'polypeptide(L)'
;MSQESAAGEGSVGQQTLTPVSMPTTAAELKAQRAEHDAGVWSNEVLAQKHESTFVALWDSLIHQTDKFAVLKQFRFNRLELASLGEPETLDWDMRRYRSTPPARSLSHAQWQQWLDEWSSDGYRIVETEFHHSSFEPSETGATSKVSFLVHAEQAAARQRL
;
A
#
# COMPACT_ATOMS: atom_id res chain seq x y z
N MET A 1 -42.15 -47.81 51.31
CA MET A 1 -41.12 -46.75 51.51
C MET A 1 -40.50 -46.54 50.14
N SER A 2 -40.96 -45.62 49.30
CA SER A 2 -41.04 -44.16 49.48
C SER A 2 -39.71 -43.61 49.99
N GLN A 3 -38.87 -43.09 49.09
CA GLN A 3 -38.77 -41.65 48.90
C GLN A 3 -38.00 -41.26 47.63
N GLU A 4 -38.46 -40.12 47.14
CA GLU A 4 -38.12 -39.29 45.99
C GLU A 4 -36.74 -38.64 46.11
N SER A 5 -36.06 -38.40 44.99
CA SER A 5 -35.16 -37.24 44.87
C SER A 5 -35.02 -36.84 43.41
N ALA A 6 -35.48 -35.62 43.13
CA ALA A 6 -35.40 -34.92 41.86
C ALA A 6 -34.16 -34.01 41.82
N ALA A 7 -33.47 -33.97 40.69
CA ALA A 7 -32.63 -32.87 40.20
C ALA A 7 -32.14 -33.29 38.80
N GLY A 8 -32.21 -32.53 37.71
CA GLY A 8 -32.63 -31.17 37.44
C GLY A 8 -32.18 -30.96 36.00
N GLU A 9 -33.12 -30.95 35.05
CA GLU A 9 -32.79 -30.75 33.63
C GLU A 9 -32.38 -29.29 33.43
N GLY A 10 -31.08 -29.08 33.22
CA GLY A 10 -30.52 -27.79 32.84
C GLY A 10 -31.03 -27.39 31.47
N SER A 11 -31.95 -26.41 31.45
CA SER A 11 -32.40 -25.72 30.25
C SER A 11 -31.19 -25.07 29.56
N VAL A 12 -30.79 -25.61 28.41
CA VAL A 12 -29.82 -24.98 27.52
C VAL A 12 -30.51 -23.75 26.94
N GLY A 13 -30.14 -22.57 27.46
CA GLY A 13 -30.62 -21.29 26.96
C GLY A 13 -30.37 -21.16 25.47
N GLN A 14 -31.46 -21.10 24.69
CA GLN A 14 -31.41 -20.77 23.28
C GLN A 14 -30.81 -19.36 23.15
N GLN A 15 -29.59 -19.27 22.62
CA GLN A 15 -29.06 -18.01 22.13
C GLN A 15 -29.96 -17.57 20.97
N THR A 16 -30.81 -16.59 21.25
CA THR A 16 -31.62 -15.89 20.25
C THR A 16 -30.67 -15.08 19.39
N LEU A 17 -30.32 -15.61 18.22
CA LEU A 17 -29.71 -14.81 17.16
C LEU A 17 -30.77 -13.77 16.75
N THR A 18 -30.55 -12.52 17.14
CA THR A 18 -31.39 -11.41 16.69
C THR A 18 -31.31 -11.33 15.16
N PRO A 19 -32.44 -11.25 14.45
CA PRO A 19 -32.41 -11.10 13.00
C PRO A 19 -31.75 -9.78 12.65
N VAL A 20 -30.69 -9.84 11.85
CA VAL A 20 -30.10 -8.65 11.22
C VAL A 20 -31.18 -8.05 10.34
N SER A 21 -31.73 -6.91 10.76
CA SER A 21 -32.67 -6.15 9.93
C SER A 21 -31.87 -5.50 8.80
N MET A 22 -32.13 -5.93 7.58
CA MET A 22 -31.45 -5.40 6.39
C MET A 22 -31.97 -3.99 6.10
N PRO A 23 -31.09 -3.00 5.84
CA PRO A 23 -31.54 -1.69 5.41
C PRO A 23 -32.26 -1.79 4.07
N THR A 24 -33.38 -1.09 3.92
CA THR A 24 -34.25 -1.16 2.74
C THR A 24 -34.18 0.10 1.88
N THR A 25 -33.51 1.15 2.39
CA THR A 25 -33.32 2.42 1.68
C THR A 25 -31.85 2.78 1.56
N ALA A 26 -31.53 3.62 0.55
CA ALA A 26 -30.18 4.15 0.37
C ALA A 26 -29.71 5.01 1.56
N ALA A 27 -30.64 5.68 2.26
CA ALA A 27 -30.31 6.50 3.42
C ALA A 27 -29.90 5.64 4.63
N GLU A 28 -30.62 4.55 4.88
CA GLU A 28 -30.29 3.58 5.94
C GLU A 28 -28.94 2.90 5.67
N LEU A 29 -28.69 2.47 4.42
CA LEU A 29 -27.40 1.93 4.00
C LEU A 29 -26.25 2.92 4.26
N LYS A 30 -26.46 4.21 3.95
CA LYS A 30 -25.44 5.25 4.18
C LYS A 30 -25.18 5.48 5.67
N ALA A 31 -26.22 5.47 6.50
CA ALA A 31 -26.09 5.64 7.95
C ALA A 31 -25.33 4.46 8.58
N GLN A 32 -25.70 3.23 8.21
CA GLN A 32 -25.03 2.02 8.67
C GLN A 32 -23.56 1.99 8.23
N ARG A 33 -23.26 2.41 6.98
CA ARG A 33 -21.88 2.55 6.50
C ARG A 33 -21.08 3.53 7.37
N ALA A 34 -21.65 4.70 7.66
CA ALA A 34 -20.99 5.70 8.50
C ALA A 34 -20.70 5.19 9.92
N GLU A 35 -21.62 4.41 10.49
CA GLU A 35 -21.42 3.77 11.80
C GLU A 35 -20.29 2.74 11.76
N HIS A 36 -20.24 1.87 10.74
CA HIS A 36 -19.16 0.90 10.59
C HIS A 36 -17.81 1.58 10.34
N ASP A 37 -17.77 2.60 9.47
CA ASP A 37 -16.58 3.40 9.17
C ASP A 37 -16.04 4.09 10.43
N ALA A 38 -16.92 4.54 11.34
CA ALA A 38 -16.52 5.15 12.61
C ALA A 38 -16.12 4.13 13.69
N GLY A 39 -16.61 2.89 13.59
CA GLY A 39 -16.37 1.82 14.55
C GLY A 39 -15.39 0.78 14.03
N VAL A 40 -15.93 -0.37 13.63
CA VAL A 40 -15.18 -1.59 13.31
C VAL A 40 -14.23 -1.41 12.11
N TRP A 41 -14.54 -0.51 11.18
CA TRP A 41 -13.73 -0.25 9.98
C TRP A 41 -12.88 1.02 10.08
N SER A 42 -12.80 1.67 11.25
CA SER A 42 -12.00 2.89 11.44
C SER A 42 -10.54 2.73 11.00
N ASN A 43 -9.91 1.58 11.30
CA ASN A 43 -8.55 1.27 10.87
C ASN A 43 -8.43 1.08 9.34
N GLU A 44 -9.44 0.48 8.72
CA GLU A 44 -9.50 0.28 7.26
C GLU A 44 -9.69 1.62 6.54
N VAL A 45 -10.57 2.47 7.04
CA VAL A 45 -10.78 3.83 6.52
C VAL A 45 -9.49 4.64 6.62
N LEU A 46 -8.76 4.51 7.73
CA LEU A 46 -7.46 5.17 7.88
C LEU A 46 -6.42 4.59 6.90
N ALA A 47 -6.36 3.27 6.74
CA ALA A 47 -5.48 2.61 5.75
C ALA A 47 -5.74 3.14 4.33
N GLN A 48 -7.01 3.21 3.91
CA GLN A 48 -7.42 3.74 2.61
C GLN A 48 -7.06 5.22 2.45
N LYS A 49 -7.18 6.02 3.53
CA LYS A 49 -6.73 7.42 3.52
C LYS A 49 -5.23 7.52 3.26
N HIS A 50 -4.41 6.67 3.89
CA HIS A 50 -2.96 6.66 3.62
C HIS A 50 -2.64 6.14 2.22
N GLU A 51 -3.35 5.10 1.76
CA GLU A 51 -3.24 4.54 0.40
C GLU A 51 -3.52 5.58 -0.68
N SER A 52 -4.50 6.46 -0.46
CA SER A 52 -4.88 7.49 -1.42
C SER A 52 -3.72 8.37 -1.90
N THR A 53 -2.67 8.51 -1.09
CA THR A 53 -1.43 9.21 -1.45
C THR A 53 -0.71 8.52 -2.62
N PHE A 54 -0.61 7.18 -2.58
CA PHE A 54 0.04 6.40 -3.62
C PHE A 54 -0.86 6.17 -4.83
N VAL A 55 -2.19 6.09 -4.63
CA VAL A 55 -3.16 6.08 -5.73
C VAL A 55 -3.05 7.37 -6.55
N ALA A 56 -3.04 8.54 -5.88
CA ALA A 56 -2.89 9.82 -6.57
C ALA A 56 -1.54 9.95 -7.30
N LEU A 57 -0.46 9.43 -6.71
CA LEU A 57 0.85 9.35 -7.38
C LEU A 57 0.78 8.49 -8.64
N TRP A 58 0.20 7.28 -8.52
CA TRP A 58 0.10 6.34 -9.63
C TRP A 58 -0.77 6.88 -10.76
N ASP A 59 -1.94 7.47 -10.45
CA ASP A 59 -2.80 8.14 -11.41
C ASP A 59 -2.06 9.27 -12.13
N SER A 60 -1.23 10.04 -11.42
CA SER A 60 -0.42 11.10 -12.04
C SER A 60 0.64 10.55 -12.98
N LEU A 61 1.23 9.38 -12.68
CA LEU A 61 2.26 8.74 -13.50
C LEU A 61 1.70 8.16 -14.81
N ILE A 62 0.51 7.56 -14.77
CA ILE A 62 -0.11 6.92 -15.95
C ILE A 62 -0.39 7.95 -17.06
N HIS A 63 -0.84 9.15 -16.69
CA HIS A 63 -1.28 10.16 -17.65
C HIS A 63 -0.16 11.06 -18.20
N GLN A 64 1.07 10.94 -17.69
CA GLN A 64 2.16 11.86 -18.00
C GLN A 64 3.22 11.21 -18.90
N THR A 65 3.66 11.95 -19.91
CA THR A 65 4.80 11.54 -20.75
C THR A 65 6.10 11.65 -19.97
N ASP A 66 6.30 12.75 -19.25
CA ASP A 66 7.44 12.94 -18.35
C ASP A 66 7.09 12.47 -16.94
N LYS A 67 7.30 11.18 -16.70
CA LYS A 67 7.07 10.56 -15.39
C LYS A 67 8.11 10.99 -14.34
N PHE A 68 9.31 11.42 -14.75
CA PHE A 68 10.31 11.94 -13.82
C PHE A 68 9.86 13.26 -13.21
N ALA A 69 9.23 14.15 -14.00
CA ALA A 69 8.64 15.37 -13.47
C ALA A 69 7.60 15.10 -12.36
N VAL A 70 6.75 14.08 -12.53
CA VAL A 70 5.78 13.66 -11.50
C VAL A 70 6.49 13.18 -10.23
N LEU A 71 7.48 12.28 -10.36
CA LEU A 71 8.23 11.75 -9.23
C LEU A 71 8.99 12.83 -8.45
N LYS A 72 9.51 13.87 -9.15
CA LYS A 72 10.17 15.02 -8.52
C LYS A 72 9.24 15.89 -7.68
N GLN A 73 7.94 15.83 -7.91
CA GLN A 73 6.94 16.58 -7.15
C GLN A 73 6.45 15.82 -5.91
N PHE A 74 6.72 14.51 -5.81
CA PHE A 74 6.27 13.69 -4.70
C PHE A 74 6.87 14.15 -3.36
N ARG A 75 6.02 14.52 -2.40
CA ARG A 75 6.43 15.15 -1.13
C ARG A 75 6.71 14.10 -0.07
N PHE A 76 7.83 14.26 0.62
CA PHE A 76 8.22 13.46 1.78
C PHE A 76 9.19 14.27 2.65
N ASN A 77 9.29 13.90 3.93
CA ASN A 77 10.24 14.54 4.86
C ASN A 77 11.65 13.94 4.74
N ARG A 78 11.73 12.61 4.60
CA ARG A 78 12.98 11.84 4.50
C ARG A 78 12.72 10.60 3.66
N LEU A 79 13.64 10.27 2.76
CA LEU A 79 13.61 9.04 1.99
C LEU A 79 14.85 8.20 2.31
N GLU A 80 14.66 7.00 2.80
CA GLU A 80 15.73 6.02 3.02
C GLU A 80 15.78 5.05 1.85
N LEU A 81 16.84 5.10 1.06
CA LEU A 81 17.07 4.15 -0.04
C LEU A 81 18.15 3.16 0.36
N ALA A 82 17.88 1.87 0.26
CA ALA A 82 18.89 0.85 0.50
C ALA A 82 20.04 0.96 -0.51
N SER A 83 21.25 0.61 -0.07
CA SER A 83 22.38 0.44 -0.98
C SER A 83 22.19 -0.85 -1.78
N LEU A 84 22.63 -0.86 -3.04
CA LEU A 84 22.63 -2.07 -3.85
C LEU A 84 23.94 -2.83 -3.61
N GLY A 85 23.84 -4.11 -3.26
CA GLY A 85 25.01 -5.00 -3.16
C GLY A 85 25.53 -5.43 -4.53
N GLU A 86 26.46 -6.37 -4.54
CA GLU A 86 26.96 -6.97 -5.79
C GLU A 86 25.84 -7.64 -6.60
N PRO A 87 25.85 -7.51 -7.94
CA PRO A 87 24.84 -8.12 -8.79
C PRO A 87 24.97 -9.65 -8.84
N GLU A 88 23.84 -10.33 -8.69
CA GLU A 88 23.67 -11.70 -9.12
C GLU A 88 23.39 -11.71 -10.63
N THR A 89 24.25 -12.39 -11.40
CA THR A 89 24.00 -12.60 -12.83
C THR A 89 23.06 -13.78 -13.00
N LEU A 90 21.96 -13.55 -13.73
CA LEU A 90 20.98 -14.55 -14.12
C LEU A 90 21.12 -14.81 -15.63
N ASP A 91 20.36 -15.77 -16.15
CA ASP A 91 20.31 -16.01 -17.60
C ASP A 91 19.91 -14.75 -18.37
N TRP A 92 20.31 -14.68 -19.65
CA TRP A 92 19.97 -13.58 -20.56
C TRP A 92 20.54 -12.22 -20.17
N ASP A 93 21.76 -12.20 -19.61
CA ASP A 93 22.47 -10.99 -19.16
C ASP A 93 21.68 -10.15 -18.14
N MET A 94 20.70 -10.77 -17.47
CA MET A 94 19.93 -10.11 -16.43
C MET A 94 20.77 -10.00 -15.17
N ARG A 95 20.77 -8.81 -14.57
CA ARG A 95 21.44 -8.56 -13.29
C ARG A 95 20.40 -8.25 -12.22
N ARG A 96 20.42 -9.03 -11.14
CA ARG A 96 19.60 -8.80 -9.96
C ARG A 96 20.46 -8.23 -8.84
N TYR A 97 20.05 -7.08 -8.34
CA TYR A 97 20.67 -6.45 -7.18
C TYR A 97 19.80 -6.72 -5.94
N ARG A 98 20.43 -7.02 -4.81
CA ARG A 98 19.74 -7.08 -3.52
C ARG A 98 20.08 -5.85 -2.71
N SER A 99 19.07 -5.34 -2.00
CA SER A 99 19.23 -4.28 -1.02
C SER A 99 20.15 -4.74 0.10
N THR A 100 21.10 -3.88 0.46
CA THR A 100 22.06 -4.10 1.55
C THR A 100 22.09 -2.86 2.45
N PRO A 101 22.26 -3.02 3.77
CA PRO A 101 22.59 -1.91 4.65
C PRO A 101 23.98 -1.34 4.35
N PRO A 102 24.25 -0.06 4.69
CA PRO A 102 23.30 0.92 5.22
C PRO A 102 22.41 1.52 4.13
N ALA A 103 21.24 2.02 4.53
CA ALA A 103 20.45 2.90 3.66
C ALA A 103 21.10 4.28 3.56
N ARG A 104 21.01 4.90 2.38
CA ARG A 104 21.31 6.31 2.19
C ARG A 104 20.05 7.13 2.44
N SER A 105 20.19 8.18 3.24
CA SER A 105 19.12 9.14 3.48
C SER A 105 19.17 10.25 2.44
N LEU A 106 18.07 10.48 1.72
CA LEU A 106 17.92 11.56 0.77
C LEU A 106 16.93 12.61 1.29
N SER A 107 17.36 13.87 1.21
CA SER A 107 16.44 15.01 1.21
C SER A 107 15.65 15.06 -0.11
N HIS A 108 14.58 15.87 -0.14
CA HIS A 108 13.80 16.05 -1.36
C HIS A 108 14.64 16.62 -2.52
N ALA A 109 15.58 17.53 -2.26
CA ALA A 109 16.46 18.08 -3.30
C ALA A 109 17.43 17.02 -3.85
N GLN A 110 18.01 16.18 -2.99
CA GLN A 110 18.90 15.09 -3.43
C GLN A 110 18.13 14.01 -4.20
N TRP A 111 16.87 13.77 -3.85
CA TRP A 111 15.98 12.91 -4.64
C TRP A 111 15.74 13.46 -6.05
N GLN A 112 15.44 14.76 -6.16
CA GLN A 112 15.24 15.39 -7.46
C GLN A 112 16.49 15.29 -8.34
N GLN A 113 17.66 15.58 -7.78
CA GLN A 113 18.94 15.42 -8.46
C GLN A 113 19.20 13.97 -8.89
N TRP A 114 18.92 12.99 -8.02
CA TRP A 114 19.08 11.58 -8.37
C TRP A 114 18.17 11.17 -9.54
N LEU A 115 16.94 11.70 -9.63
CA LEU A 115 16.07 11.47 -10.77
C LEU A 115 16.56 12.19 -12.04
N ASP A 116 17.16 13.37 -11.92
CA ASP A 116 17.78 14.10 -13.03
C ASP A 116 18.91 13.30 -13.68
N GLU A 117 19.72 12.60 -12.90
CA GLU A 117 20.80 11.73 -13.39
C GLU A 117 20.24 10.65 -14.33
N TRP A 118 19.24 9.88 -13.89
CA TRP A 118 18.60 8.86 -14.73
C TRP A 118 17.95 9.44 -15.99
N SER A 119 17.25 10.57 -15.85
CA SER A 119 16.62 11.23 -17.00
C SER A 119 17.66 11.72 -18.00
N SER A 120 18.80 12.26 -17.53
CA SER A 120 19.89 12.76 -18.37
C SER A 120 20.65 11.63 -19.06
N ASP A 121 20.73 10.46 -18.41
CA ASP A 121 21.28 9.22 -18.98
C ASP A 121 20.35 8.60 -20.04
N GLY A 122 19.22 9.24 -20.36
CA GLY A 122 18.31 8.85 -21.44
C GLY A 122 17.34 7.74 -21.05
N TYR A 123 17.14 7.50 -19.75
CA TYR A 123 16.10 6.60 -19.29
C TYR A 123 14.72 7.23 -19.41
N ARG A 124 13.72 6.39 -19.67
CA ARG A 124 12.31 6.72 -19.68
C ARG A 124 11.53 5.66 -18.92
N ILE A 125 10.67 6.08 -18.01
CA ILE A 125 9.76 5.17 -17.31
C ILE A 125 8.60 4.81 -18.24
N VAL A 126 8.48 3.52 -18.54
CA VAL A 126 7.45 2.98 -19.42
C VAL A 126 6.21 2.61 -18.61
N GLU A 127 6.41 1.95 -17.49
CA GLU A 127 5.33 1.38 -16.68
C GLU A 127 5.66 1.46 -15.19
N THR A 128 4.61 1.62 -14.38
CA THR A 128 4.69 1.61 -12.93
C THR A 128 3.49 0.88 -12.35
N GLU A 129 3.71 0.11 -11.30
CA GLU A 129 2.65 -0.51 -10.51
C GLU A 129 2.88 -0.20 -9.03
N PHE A 130 1.78 -0.03 -8.28
CA PHE A 130 1.80 0.20 -6.84
C PHE A 130 0.78 -0.70 -6.15
N HIS A 131 1.15 -1.25 -4.99
CA HIS A 131 0.28 -2.08 -4.19
C HIS A 131 0.50 -1.79 -2.70
N HIS A 132 -0.54 -1.28 -2.03
CA HIS A 132 -0.54 -1.07 -0.58
C HIS A 132 -0.87 -2.39 0.11
N SER A 133 0.16 -3.04 0.67
CA SER A 133 0.06 -4.43 1.15
C SER A 133 -0.36 -4.55 2.61
N SER A 134 -0.04 -3.54 3.44
CA SER A 134 -0.40 -3.57 4.87
C SER A 134 -0.34 -2.17 5.48
N PHE A 135 -1.13 -1.99 6.54
CA PHE A 135 -1.19 -0.77 7.32
C PHE A 135 -1.24 -1.09 8.82
N GLU A 136 -0.38 -0.43 9.59
CA GLU A 136 -0.30 -0.52 11.04
C GLU A 136 -0.62 0.85 11.65
N PRO A 137 -1.81 1.03 12.23
CA PRO A 137 -2.17 2.27 12.91
C PRO A 137 -1.33 2.45 14.18
N SER A 138 -0.98 3.69 14.50
CA SER A 138 -0.28 4.04 15.74
C SER A 138 -0.56 5.49 16.10
N GLU A 139 -0.64 5.77 17.41
CA GLU A 139 -0.85 7.13 17.96
C GLU A 139 0.34 8.06 17.68
N THR A 140 1.55 7.51 17.58
CA THR A 140 2.78 8.29 17.36
C THR A 140 3.16 8.40 15.88
N GLY A 141 2.46 7.67 15.01
CA GLY A 141 2.67 7.68 13.56
C GLY A 141 2.37 6.31 12.96
N ALA A 142 1.41 6.26 12.05
CA ALA A 142 1.03 5.03 11.36
C ALA A 142 2.09 4.59 10.33
N THR A 143 2.16 3.28 10.07
CA THR A 143 3.10 2.68 9.11
C THR A 143 2.35 2.00 7.97
N SER A 144 2.68 2.37 6.73
CA SER A 144 2.20 1.70 5.52
C SER A 144 3.33 0.92 4.86
N LYS A 145 3.03 -0.27 4.36
CA LYS A 145 3.91 -1.00 3.44
C LYS A 145 3.35 -0.92 2.03
N VAL A 146 4.13 -0.33 1.13
CA VAL A 146 3.78 -0.21 -0.28
C VAL A 146 4.85 -0.90 -1.10
N SER A 147 4.43 -1.85 -1.94
CA SER A 147 5.27 -2.47 -2.94
C SER A 147 5.06 -1.76 -4.26
N PHE A 148 6.13 -1.57 -5.04
CA PHE A 148 6.04 -0.94 -6.33
C PHE A 148 6.99 -1.58 -7.33
N LEU A 149 6.62 -1.51 -8.61
CA LEU A 149 7.43 -1.92 -9.74
C LEU A 149 7.60 -0.71 -10.66
N VAL A 150 8.81 -0.53 -11.17
CA VAL A 150 9.12 0.49 -12.19
C VAL A 150 9.86 -0.17 -13.32
N HIS A 151 9.28 -0.12 -14.52
CA HIS A 151 9.96 -0.51 -15.74
C HIS A 151 10.44 0.75 -16.45
N ALA A 152 11.76 0.88 -16.60
CA ALA A 152 12.39 1.95 -17.36
C ALA A 152 13.23 1.36 -18.50
N GLU A 153 13.25 2.07 -19.63
CA GLU A 153 14.09 1.74 -20.78
C GLU A 153 15.04 2.91 -21.07
N GLN A 154 16.25 2.60 -21.51
CA GLN A 154 17.17 3.63 -22.00
C GLN A 154 16.98 3.79 -23.51
N ALA A 155 16.61 4.97 -23.97
CA ALA A 155 16.21 5.20 -25.36
C ALA A 155 17.33 4.83 -26.38
N ALA A 156 18.60 4.96 -25.99
CA ALA A 156 19.75 4.63 -26.84
C ALA A 156 19.98 3.11 -27.03
N ALA A 157 19.44 2.25 -26.16
CA ALA A 157 19.74 0.81 -26.20
C ALA A 157 18.95 0.03 -27.26
N ARG A 158 17.94 0.63 -27.91
CA ARG A 158 17.10 -0.01 -28.94
C ARG A 158 17.62 0.09 -30.38
N GLN A 159 18.71 0.82 -30.64
CA GLN A 159 19.39 0.73 -31.95
C GLN A 159 20.33 -0.50 -31.96
N ARG A 160 19.74 -1.70 -32.02
CA ARG A 160 20.45 -2.87 -32.55
C ARG A 160 19.80 -3.20 -33.90
N LEU A 161 20.59 -2.99 -34.96
CA LEU A 161 20.33 -3.39 -36.34
C LEU A 161 20.01 -4.88 -36.45
#